data_AF-A0A536T5S5-F1
#
_entry.id   AF-A0A536T5S5-F1
#
_cell.length_a   1.000
_cell.length_b   1.000
_cell.length_c   1.000
_cell.angle_alpha   90.00
_cell.angle_beta   90.00
_cell.angle_gamma   90.00
#
_symmetry.space_group_name_H-M   'P 1'
#
loop_
_entity.id
_entity.type
_entity.pdbx_description
1 polymer ?
#
loop_
_entity_poly.entity_id
_entity_poly.type
_entity_poly.pdbx_seq_one_letter_code
_entity_poly.pdbx_strand_id
1 'polypeptide(L)'
;QAQALAMAGVQWARQIVFENAPPSTVHLGQPWAFRLPSTPIENGSIGGYITDAQGRLNVNNLVATGPGATAARAALQRLFGELGVPATLLNAIADWVDADDQTTDGGGAEDNYYLA
;
A
#
# COMPACT_ATOMS: atom_id res chain seq x y z
N GLN A 1 13.42 -20.39 15.33
CA GLN A 1 13.37 -19.34 16.38
C GLN A 1 12.94 -17.98 15.82
N ALA A 2 13.55 -17.48 14.72
CA ALA A 2 13.18 -16.20 14.12
C ALA A 2 11.68 -16.06 13.75
N GLN A 3 11.06 -17.10 13.19
CA GLN A 3 9.63 -17.08 12.84
C GLN A 3 8.71 -16.88 14.07
N ALA A 4 9.02 -17.53 15.19
CA ALA A 4 8.24 -17.37 16.42
C ALA A 4 8.36 -15.95 16.99
N LEU A 5 9.56 -15.36 16.91
CA LEU A 5 9.78 -13.96 17.29
C LEU A 5 9.04 -12.98 16.38
N ALA A 6 9.03 -13.21 15.06
CA ALA A 6 8.26 -12.41 14.12
C ALA A 6 6.75 -12.51 14.40
N MET A 7 6.23 -13.71 14.68
CA MET A 7 4.83 -13.91 15.03
C MET A 7 4.46 -13.19 16.33
N ALA A 8 5.32 -13.25 17.36
CA ALA A 8 5.14 -12.49 18.59
C ALA A 8 5.08 -10.97 18.31
N GLY A 9 5.92 -10.47 17.41
CA GLY A 9 5.86 -9.08 16.94
C GLY A 9 4.53 -8.72 16.27
N VAL A 10 3.97 -9.61 15.45
CA VAL A 10 2.64 -9.41 14.83
C VAL A 10 1.53 -9.37 15.89
N GLN A 11 1.56 -10.26 16.89
CA GLN A 11 0.57 -10.27 17.96
C GLN A 11 0.63 -8.98 18.80
N TRP A 12 1.84 -8.51 19.10
CA TRP A 12 2.04 -7.23 19.77
C TRP A 12 1.51 -6.04 18.95
N ALA A 13 1.79 -6.03 17.64
CA ALA A 13 1.27 -4.99 16.74
C ALA A 13 -0.26 -4.97 16.70
N ARG A 14 -0.90 -6.15 16.68
CA ARG A 14 -2.36 -6.27 16.77
C ARG A 14 -2.92 -5.72 18.08
N GLN A 15 -2.27 -6.02 19.20
CA GLN A 15 -2.69 -5.52 20.52
C GLN A 15 -2.63 -4.00 20.58
N ILE A 16 -1.54 -3.40 20.10
CA ILE A 16 -1.40 -1.93 20.06
C ILE A 16 -2.49 -1.29 19.23
N VAL A 17 -2.76 -1.81 18.03
CA VAL A 17 -3.84 -1.25 17.19
C VAL A 17 -5.20 -1.41 17.88
N PHE A 18 -5.45 -2.56 18.50
CA PHE A 18 -6.72 -2.83 19.21
C PHE A 18 -6.95 -1.89 20.40
N GLU A 19 -5.95 -1.69 21.26
CA GLU A 19 -6.01 -0.76 22.40
C GLU A 19 -6.22 0.69 21.97
N ASN A 20 -5.90 1.00 20.71
CA ASN A 20 -6.01 2.32 20.12
C ASN A 20 -7.12 2.39 19.05
N ALA A 21 -8.17 1.54 19.13
CA ALA A 21 -9.30 1.52 18.19
C ALA A 21 -10.69 1.71 18.86
N PRO A 22 -11.67 2.40 18.23
CA PRO A 22 -11.55 3.30 17.08
C PRO A 22 -11.56 4.78 17.53
N PRO A 23 -10.45 5.52 17.42
CA PRO A 23 -10.48 6.96 17.43
C PRO A 23 -11.19 7.44 16.16
N SER A 24 -11.92 8.55 16.23
CA SER A 24 -12.51 9.23 15.07
C SER A 24 -11.45 9.77 14.09
N THR A 25 -10.16 9.65 14.40
CA THR A 25 -9.03 10.14 13.60
C THR A 25 -7.81 9.25 13.81
N VAL A 26 -7.11 8.91 12.73
CA VAL A 26 -5.83 8.19 12.73
C VAL A 26 -4.73 9.18 12.37
N HIS A 27 -3.64 9.22 13.14
CA HIS A 27 -2.51 10.14 12.89
C HIS A 27 -1.19 9.61 13.46
N LEU A 28 -0.06 10.11 12.94
CA LEU A 28 1.30 9.67 13.28
C LEU A 28 1.77 10.02 14.71
N GLY A 29 0.94 10.67 15.51
CA GLY A 29 1.22 10.98 16.92
C GLY A 29 0.71 9.89 17.88
N GLN A 30 0.06 8.86 17.36
CA GLN A 30 -0.50 7.76 18.14
C GLN A 30 0.56 6.69 18.44
N PRO A 31 0.43 5.94 19.55
CA PRO A 31 1.44 4.96 19.98
C PRO A 31 1.84 3.94 18.91
N TRP A 32 0.91 3.54 18.04
CA TRP A 32 1.18 2.59 16.96
C TRP A 32 2.25 3.09 15.97
N ALA A 33 2.41 4.41 15.80
CA ALA A 33 3.32 5.00 14.83
C ALA A 33 4.78 5.06 15.31
N PHE A 34 5.04 4.76 16.58
CA PHE A 34 6.41 4.73 17.11
C PHE A 34 7.19 3.52 16.56
N ARG A 35 8.42 3.77 16.12
CA ARG A 35 9.33 2.71 15.69
C ARG A 35 9.93 2.02 16.91
N LEU A 36 9.87 0.70 16.94
CA LEU A 36 10.58 -0.10 17.93
C LEU A 36 12.08 -0.07 17.65
N PRO A 37 12.91 0.33 18.62
CA PRO A 37 14.36 0.28 18.48
C PRO A 37 14.83 -1.17 18.32
N SER A 38 15.91 -1.35 17.55
CA SER A 38 16.54 -2.65 17.36
C SER A 38 17.08 -3.16 18.70
N THR A 39 16.44 -4.18 19.26
CA THR A 39 16.78 -4.81 20.53
C THR A 39 17.62 -6.06 20.27
N PRO A 40 18.83 -6.19 20.85
CA PRO A 40 19.66 -7.37 20.71
C PRO A 40 18.99 -8.62 21.28
N ILE A 41 19.13 -9.76 20.59
CA ILE A 41 18.72 -11.09 21.04
C ILE A 41 19.88 -12.08 20.82
N GLU A 42 19.75 -13.30 21.31
CA GLU A 42 20.73 -14.34 21.02
C GLU A 42 20.83 -14.56 19.50
N ASN A 43 22.04 -14.36 18.97
CA ASN A 43 22.36 -14.49 17.54
C ASN A 43 21.62 -13.51 16.59
N GLY A 44 21.20 -12.33 17.05
CA GLY A 44 20.62 -11.31 16.15
C GLY A 44 20.05 -10.07 16.85
N SER A 45 19.14 -9.39 16.16
CA SER A 45 18.36 -8.29 16.73
C SER A 45 16.92 -8.30 16.21
N ILE A 46 16.03 -7.69 16.97
CA ILE A 46 14.62 -7.52 16.61
C ILE A 46 14.24 -6.04 16.65
N GLY A 47 13.55 -5.56 15.63
CA GLY A 47 12.97 -4.21 15.55
C GLY A 47 11.74 -4.23 14.65
N GLY A 48 11.01 -3.11 14.60
CA GLY A 48 9.78 -3.07 13.83
C GLY A 48 9.10 -1.71 13.85
N TYR A 49 8.10 -1.56 13.00
CA TYR A 49 7.27 -0.36 12.94
C TYR A 49 5.95 -0.70 12.25
N ILE A 50 4.90 0.06 12.57
CA ILE A 50 3.60 -0.01 11.87
C ILE A 50 3.52 1.20 10.94
N THR A 51 2.91 1.02 9.77
CA THR A 51 2.66 2.11 8.82
C THR A 51 1.18 2.12 8.45
N ASP A 52 0.61 3.31 8.33
CA ASP A 52 -0.73 3.47 7.79
C ASP A 52 -0.70 3.31 6.26
N ALA A 53 -1.32 2.24 5.77
CA ALA A 53 -1.44 1.98 4.34
C ALA A 53 -2.38 2.99 3.64
N GLN A 54 -3.35 3.57 4.36
CA GLN A 54 -4.27 4.59 3.82
C GLN A 54 -3.61 5.96 3.68
N GLY A 55 -2.40 6.17 4.22
CA GLY A 55 -1.58 7.35 3.96
C GLY A 55 -0.95 7.37 2.56
N ARG A 56 -1.22 6.39 1.71
CA ARG A 56 -0.72 6.26 0.33
C ARG A 56 -1.87 6.28 -0.67
N LEU A 57 -1.57 6.55 -1.94
CA LEU A 57 -2.56 6.41 -3.02
C LEU A 57 -2.83 4.92 -3.27
N ASN A 58 -4.08 4.50 -3.08
CA ASN A 58 -4.52 3.12 -3.33
C ASN A 58 -4.72 2.90 -4.84
N VAL A 59 -3.84 2.10 -5.46
CA VAL A 59 -3.93 1.77 -6.89
C VAL A 59 -5.19 0.98 -7.25
N ASN A 60 -5.76 0.24 -6.29
CA ASN A 60 -7.01 -0.50 -6.52
C ASN A 60 -8.21 0.43 -6.79
N ASN A 61 -8.09 1.73 -6.45
CA ASN A 61 -9.13 2.69 -6.75
C ASN A 61 -9.18 3.11 -8.23
N LEU A 62 -8.21 2.70 -9.06
CA LEU A 62 -8.20 3.00 -10.50
C LEU A 62 -9.37 2.35 -11.25
N VAL A 63 -9.81 1.17 -10.81
CA VAL A 63 -10.89 0.38 -11.41
C VAL A 63 -12.21 0.49 -10.63
N ALA A 64 -12.23 1.30 -9.57
CA ALA A 64 -13.43 1.54 -8.79
C ALA A 64 -14.49 2.30 -9.62
N THR A 65 -15.73 2.32 -9.15
CA THR A 65 -16.82 3.05 -9.80
C THR A 65 -17.17 4.33 -9.05
N GLY A 66 -17.71 5.32 -9.79
CA GLY A 66 -18.18 6.59 -9.24
C GLY A 66 -17.09 7.65 -9.04
N PRO A 67 -17.43 8.80 -8.43
CA PRO A 67 -16.55 9.98 -8.37
C PRO A 67 -15.19 9.73 -7.70
N GLY A 68 -15.11 8.75 -6.79
CA GLY A 68 -13.86 8.38 -6.11
C GLY A 68 -12.79 7.82 -7.06
N ALA A 69 -13.19 7.13 -8.13
CA ALA A 69 -12.26 6.58 -9.11
C ALA A 69 -11.60 7.69 -9.95
N THR A 70 -12.40 8.67 -10.39
CA THR A 70 -11.89 9.85 -11.10
C THR A 70 -10.90 10.63 -10.25
N ALA A 71 -11.20 10.82 -8.96
CA ALA A 71 -10.30 11.50 -8.02
C ALA A 71 -8.99 10.72 -7.80
N ALA A 72 -9.06 9.39 -7.65
CA ALA A 72 -7.89 8.54 -7.50
C ALA A 72 -6.98 8.59 -8.73
N ARG A 73 -7.56 8.49 -9.94
CA ARG A 73 -6.83 8.61 -11.19
C ARG A 73 -6.15 9.97 -11.33
N ALA A 74 -6.85 11.07 -11.05
CA ALA A 74 -6.27 12.41 -11.10
C ALA A 74 -5.11 12.59 -10.10
N ALA A 75 -5.25 12.05 -8.88
CA ALA A 75 -4.19 12.11 -7.86
C ALA A 75 -2.94 11.33 -8.30
N LEU A 76 -3.12 10.13 -8.87
CA LEU A 76 -2.03 9.30 -9.39
C LEU A 76 -1.37 9.94 -10.62
N GLN A 77 -2.14 10.53 -11.54
CA GLN A 77 -1.62 11.26 -12.70
C GLN A 77 -0.73 12.43 -12.26
N ARG A 78 -1.17 13.20 -11.26
CA ARG A 78 -0.35 14.27 -10.68
C ARG A 78 0.94 13.72 -10.07
N LEU A 79 0.86 12.65 -9.27
CA LEU A 79 2.05 12.02 -8.68
C LEU A 79 3.04 11.56 -9.76
N PHE A 80 2.54 10.95 -10.83
CA PHE A 80 3.38 10.47 -11.93
C PHE A 80 4.07 11.65 -12.64
N GLY A 81 3.34 12.74 -12.87
CA GLY A 81 3.91 13.99 -13.40
C GLY A 81 5.04 14.55 -12.53
N GLU A 82 4.86 14.61 -11.22
CA GLU A 82 5.91 15.08 -10.27
C GLU A 82 7.14 14.17 -10.26
N LEU A 83 6.97 12.87 -10.51
CA LEU A 83 8.05 11.89 -10.54
C LEU A 83 8.69 11.71 -11.93
N GLY A 84 8.22 12.44 -12.95
CA GLY A 84 8.68 12.27 -14.33
C GLY A 84 8.30 10.92 -14.95
N VAL A 85 7.27 10.27 -14.43
CA VAL A 85 6.75 8.98 -14.90
C VAL A 85 5.63 9.23 -15.91
N PRO A 86 5.61 8.57 -17.07
CA PRO A 86 4.53 8.72 -18.04
C PRO A 86 3.15 8.35 -17.47
N ALA A 87 2.19 9.27 -17.54
CA ALA A 87 0.83 9.05 -17.04
C ALA A 87 0.09 7.90 -17.75
N THR A 88 0.52 7.50 -18.95
CA THR A 88 -0.02 6.37 -19.70
C THR A 88 0.19 5.04 -18.97
N LEU A 89 1.21 4.92 -18.11
CA LEU A 89 1.43 3.71 -17.30
C LEU A 89 0.30 3.43 -16.29
N LEU A 90 -0.55 4.43 -15.99
CA LEU A 90 -1.74 4.20 -15.18
C LEU A 90 -2.77 3.32 -15.89
N ASN A 91 -2.73 3.23 -17.22
CA ASN A 91 -3.57 2.30 -17.97
C ASN A 91 -3.09 0.86 -17.76
N ALA A 92 -1.79 0.58 -17.89
CA ALA A 92 -1.24 -0.74 -17.57
C ALA A 92 -1.50 -1.18 -16.12
N ILE A 93 -1.48 -0.24 -15.15
CA ILE A 93 -1.84 -0.56 -13.76
C ILE A 93 -3.35 -0.83 -13.62
N ALA A 94 -4.20 -0.16 -14.40
CA ALA A 94 -5.63 -0.40 -14.38
C ALA A 94 -5.97 -1.78 -14.95
N ASP A 95 -5.44 -2.09 -16.14
CA ASP A 95 -5.56 -3.40 -16.82
C ASP A 95 -5.09 -4.54 -15.90
N TRP A 96 -3.94 -4.38 -15.22
CA TRP A 96 -3.48 -5.38 -14.24
C TRP A 96 -4.45 -5.64 -13.07
N VAL A 97 -5.26 -4.64 -12.70
CA VAL A 97 -6.11 -4.68 -11.50
C VAL A 97 -7.56 -5.03 -11.82
N ASP A 98 -8.03 -4.75 -13.04
CA ASP A 98 -9.40 -5.06 -13.42
C ASP A 98 -9.61 -6.58 -13.61
N ALA A 99 -10.81 -6.94 -14.03
CA ALA A 99 -11.25 -8.33 -14.07
C ALA A 99 -11.32 -8.89 -15.49
N ASP A 100 -11.08 -8.06 -16.51
CA ASP A 100 -11.19 -8.47 -17.90
C ASP A 100 -9.80 -8.64 -18.54
N ASP A 101 -9.74 -8.69 -19.86
CA ASP A 101 -8.52 -8.91 -20.64
C ASP A 101 -8.52 -7.91 -21.82
N GLN A 102 -9.19 -6.77 -21.63
CA GLN A 102 -9.34 -5.73 -22.63
C GLN A 102 -8.28 -4.66 -22.42
N THR A 103 -7.21 -4.72 -23.21
CA THR A 103 -6.14 -3.73 -23.14
C THR A 103 -6.66 -2.31 -23.33
N THR A 104 -6.41 -1.44 -22.34
CA THR A 104 -6.80 -0.03 -22.41
C THR A 104 -5.97 0.73 -23.45
N ASP A 105 -6.65 1.50 -24.29
CA ASP A 105 -5.99 2.35 -25.30
C ASP A 105 -5.01 3.34 -24.66
N GLY A 106 -3.81 3.42 -25.26
CA GLY A 106 -2.78 4.37 -24.84
C GLY A 106 -1.97 3.91 -23.63
N GLY A 107 -1.26 2.79 -23.77
CA GLY A 107 -0.31 2.30 -22.77
C GLY A 107 -0.88 1.34 -21.73
N GLY A 108 -2.04 0.72 -22.02
CA GLY A 108 -2.51 -0.48 -21.35
C GLY A 108 -1.64 -1.71 -21.67
N ALA A 109 -1.79 -2.78 -20.88
CA ALA A 109 -1.07 -4.03 -21.04
C ALA A 109 -1.80 -5.20 -20.36
N GLU A 110 -1.98 -6.28 -21.13
CA GLU A 110 -2.65 -7.53 -20.71
C GLU A 110 -1.80 -8.76 -21.02
N ASP A 111 -2.39 -9.97 -20.96
CA ASP A 111 -1.72 -11.26 -21.20
C ASP A 111 -0.87 -11.26 -22.49
N ASN A 112 -1.41 -10.71 -23.59
CA ASN A 112 -0.69 -10.60 -24.86
C ASN A 112 0.62 -9.80 -24.75
N TYR A 113 0.72 -8.86 -23.80
CA TYR A 113 1.93 -8.10 -23.53
C TYR A 113 2.85 -8.83 -22.55
N TYR A 114 2.31 -9.43 -21.48
CA TYR A 114 3.12 -10.05 -20.42
C TYR A 114 3.65 -11.44 -20.78
N LEU A 115 3.00 -12.16 -21.69
CA LEU A 115 3.37 -13.51 -22.12
C LEU A 115 4.17 -13.55 -23.44
N ALA A 116 4.44 -12.38 -24.04
CA ALA A 116 5.18 -12.25 -25.30
C ALA A 116 6.69 -12.56 -25.17
#